data_AF-A0A2S4M7V3-F1
#
_entry.id   AF-A0A2S4M7V3-F1
#
_cell.length_a   1.000
_cell.length_b   1.000
_cell.length_c   1.000
_cell.angle_alpha   90.00
_cell.angle_beta   90.00
_cell.angle_gamma   90.00
#
_symmetry.space_group_name_H-M   'P 1'
#
loop_
_entity.id
_entity.type
_entity.pdbx_description
1 polymer ?
#
loop_
_entity_poly.entity_id
_entity_poly.type
_entity_poly.pdbx_seq_one_letter_code
_entity_poly.pdbx_strand_id
1 'polypeptide(L)'
;MRQSAEASPHTVPPTRLSYLIGQLDRAVSRRLSETLARHGLTLPQYTALSILRARGRSSNAQIAERSFITPQAANEVVKTMETNGWVMREA
;
A
#
# COMPACT_ATOMS: atom_id res chain seq x y z
N MET A 1 46.67 25.03 -19.89
CA MET A 1 45.25 24.95 -20.27
C MET A 1 44.83 23.47 -20.27
N ARG A 2 44.47 22.92 -19.10
CA ARG A 2 43.85 21.59 -18.98
C ARG A 2 42.50 21.82 -18.32
N GLN A 3 41.45 21.67 -19.13
CA GLN A 3 40.07 21.87 -18.74
C GLN A 3 39.68 20.87 -17.66
N SER A 4 39.12 21.41 -16.58
CA SER A 4 38.52 20.70 -15.47
C SER A 4 37.53 19.66 -15.97
N ALA A 5 37.67 18.42 -15.50
CA ALA A 5 36.64 17.40 -15.62
C ALA A 5 35.47 17.81 -14.70
N GLU A 6 34.47 18.48 -15.27
CA GLU A 6 33.17 18.62 -14.63
C GLU A 6 32.51 17.23 -14.58
N ALA A 7 32.48 16.65 -13.38
CA ALA A 7 31.70 15.45 -13.12
C ALA A 7 30.21 15.80 -13.25
N SER A 8 29.59 15.40 -14.36
CA SER A 8 28.15 15.49 -14.59
C SER A 8 27.35 14.76 -13.48
N PRO A 9 26.16 15.26 -13.12
CA PRO A 9 25.43 14.86 -11.92
C PRO A 9 24.99 13.39 -11.99
N HIS A 10 24.93 12.74 -10.84
CA HIS A 10 24.56 11.34 -10.65
C HIS A 10 23.18 11.00 -11.23
N THR A 11 23.12 10.63 -12.51
CA THR A 11 21.93 10.03 -13.12
C THR A 11 21.81 8.60 -12.62
N VAL A 12 21.05 8.40 -11.54
CA VAL A 12 20.66 7.05 -11.10
C VAL A 12 19.95 6.38 -12.28
N PRO A 13 20.41 5.20 -12.77
CA PRO A 13 19.73 4.50 -13.85
C PRO A 13 18.25 4.32 -13.45
N PRO A 14 17.27 4.61 -14.33
CA PRO A 14 15.85 4.58 -13.97
C PRO A 14 15.42 3.25 -13.33
N THR A 15 16.08 2.15 -13.70
CA THR A 15 15.91 0.81 -13.10
C THR A 15 16.28 0.73 -11.61
N ARG A 16 17.27 1.52 -11.16
CA ARG A 16 17.70 1.55 -9.76
C ARG A 16 16.69 2.30 -8.89
N LEU A 17 16.03 3.33 -9.40
CA LEU A 17 15.00 4.05 -8.64
C LEU A 17 13.75 3.18 -8.39
N SER A 18 13.19 2.56 -9.44
CA SER A 18 12.03 1.67 -9.29
C SER A 18 12.33 0.46 -8.39
N TYR A 19 13.55 -0.09 -8.48
CA TYR A 19 14.00 -1.13 -7.57
C TYR A 19 14.04 -0.66 -6.12
N LEU A 20 14.62 0.53 -5.84
CA LEU A 20 14.68 1.08 -4.49
C LEU A 20 13.29 1.39 -3.92
N ILE A 21 12.35 1.87 -4.74
CA ILE A 21 10.96 2.06 -4.33
C ILE A 21 10.33 0.73 -3.94
N GLY A 22 10.47 -0.31 -4.77
CA GLY A 22 9.96 -1.65 -4.45
C GLY A 22 10.62 -2.26 -3.21
N GLN A 23 11.91 -1.98 -2.98
CA GLN A 23 12.62 -2.43 -1.78
C GLN A 23 12.10 -1.72 -0.53
N LEU A 24 11.89 -0.41 -0.61
CA LEU A 24 11.31 0.38 0.47
C LEU A 24 9.89 -0.08 0.80
N ASP A 25 9.05 -0.26 -0.23
CA ASP A 25 7.68 -0.74 -0.07
C ASP A 25 7.63 -2.08 0.67
N ARG A 26 8.46 -3.06 0.27
CA ARG A 26 8.56 -4.34 0.96
C ARG A 26 9.00 -4.20 2.41
N ALA A 27 9.98 -3.35 2.69
CA ALA A 27 10.48 -3.13 4.05
C ALA A 27 9.41 -2.49 4.95
N VAL A 28 8.70 -1.48 4.44
CA VAL A 28 7.60 -0.79 5.13
C VAL A 28 6.42 -1.74 5.34
N SER A 29 5.98 -2.43 4.29
CA SER A 29 4.87 -3.39 4.34
C SER A 29 5.11 -4.51 5.35
N ARG A 30 6.34 -5.04 5.42
CA ARG A 30 6.71 -6.04 6.44
C ARG A 30 6.56 -5.47 7.85
N ARG A 31 7.12 -4.29 8.11
CA ARG A 31 7.08 -3.66 9.44
C ARG A 31 5.66 -3.32 9.88
N LEU A 32 4.83 -2.83 8.96
CA LEU A 32 3.42 -2.58 9.21
C LEU A 32 2.67 -3.88 9.50
N SER A 33 2.89 -4.93 8.72
CA SER A 33 2.26 -6.23 8.94
C SER A 33 2.61 -6.83 10.31
N GLU A 34 3.89 -6.78 10.72
CA GLU A 34 4.31 -7.20 12.06
C GLU A 34 3.62 -6.41 13.18
N THR A 35 3.49 -5.09 12.98
CA THR A 35 2.85 -4.20 13.95
C THR A 35 1.35 -4.48 14.07
N LEU A 36 0.67 -4.64 12.93
CA LEU A 36 -0.77 -4.87 12.82
C LEU A 36 -1.17 -6.26 13.29
N ALA A 37 -0.30 -7.27 13.15
CA ALA A 37 -0.55 -8.62 13.64
C ALA A 37 -0.87 -8.64 15.15
N ARG A 38 -0.27 -7.75 15.95
CA ARG A 38 -0.56 -7.59 17.38
C ARG A 38 -1.98 -7.08 17.67
N HIS A 39 -2.64 -6.52 16.67
CA HIS A 39 -4.01 -6.02 16.73
C HIS A 39 -4.99 -6.93 15.98
N GLY A 40 -4.55 -8.11 15.51
CA GLY A 40 -5.40 -9.01 14.71
C GLY A 40 -5.75 -8.46 13.32
N LEU A 41 -4.95 -7.54 12.79
CA LEU A 41 -5.18 -6.89 11.51
C LEU A 41 -4.12 -7.28 10.48
N THR A 42 -4.54 -7.39 9.23
CA THR A 42 -3.64 -7.45 8.07
C THR A 42 -3.45 -6.06 7.48
N LEU A 43 -2.35 -5.86 6.74
CA LEU A 43 -2.08 -4.59 6.06
C LEU A 43 -3.22 -4.17 5.10
N PRO A 44 -3.77 -5.06 4.23
CA PRO A 44 -4.91 -4.70 3.39
C PRO A 44 -6.16 -4.26 4.17
N GLN A 45 -6.49 -4.94 5.28
CA GLN A 45 -7.62 -4.54 6.14
C GLN A 45 -7.39 -3.17 6.76
N TYR A 46 -6.20 -2.92 7.29
CA TYR A 46 -5.86 -1.62 7.85
C TYR A 46 -5.94 -0.49 6.82
N THR A 47 -5.43 -0.72 5.60
CA THR A 47 -5.51 0.24 4.51
C THR A 47 -6.95 0.49 4.10
N ALA A 48 -7.77 -0.55 3.96
CA ALA A 48 -9.20 -0.42 3.66
C ALA A 48 -9.94 0.40 4.74
N LEU A 49 -9.73 0.12 6.02
CA LEU A 49 -10.30 0.89 7.14
C LEU A 49 -9.83 2.35 7.12
N SER A 50 -8.56 2.59 6.81
CA SER A 50 -8.00 3.95 6.70
C SER A 50 -8.63 4.73 5.55
N ILE A 51 -8.87 4.08 4.40
CA ILE A 51 -9.57 4.69 3.26
C ILE A 51 -11.01 5.04 3.65
N LEU A 52 -11.73 4.10 4.27
CA LEU A 52 -13.11 4.31 4.70
C LEU A 52 -13.20 5.43 5.75
N ARG A 53 -12.26 5.50 6.69
CA ARG A 53 -12.17 6.60 7.67
C ARG A 53 -11.93 7.96 7.01
N ALA A 54 -11.08 8.01 5.99
CA ALA A 54 -10.68 9.28 5.37
C ALA A 54 -11.69 9.80 4.33
N ARG A 55 -12.41 8.89 3.63
CA ARG A 55 -13.24 9.22 2.47
C ARG A 55 -14.70 8.79 2.60
N GLY A 56 -15.05 8.12 3.69
CA GLY A 56 -16.37 7.54 3.88
C GLY A 56 -16.58 6.33 2.98
N ARG A 57 -17.74 6.27 2.33
CA ARG A 57 -18.11 5.16 1.44
C ARG A 57 -17.09 4.98 0.32
N SER A 58 -16.76 3.74 -0.01
CA SER A 58 -15.85 3.40 -1.11
C SER A 58 -16.29 2.10 -1.76
N SER A 59 -16.17 2.01 -3.08
CA SER A 59 -16.45 0.77 -3.81
C SER A 59 -15.34 -0.27 -3.62
N ASN A 60 -15.63 -1.55 -3.80
CA ASN A 60 -14.60 -2.59 -3.72
C ASN A 60 -13.46 -2.37 -4.73
N ALA A 61 -13.75 -1.77 -5.89
CA ALA A 61 -12.74 -1.40 -6.87
C ALA A 61 -11.79 -0.32 -6.35
N GLN A 62 -12.32 0.72 -5.70
CA GLN A 62 -11.51 1.77 -5.07
C GLN A 62 -10.70 1.23 -3.89
N ILE A 63 -11.25 0.28 -3.13
CA ILE A 63 -10.53 -0.41 -2.05
C ILE A 63 -9.38 -1.25 -2.64
N ALA A 64 -9.63 -1.98 -3.73
CA ALA A 64 -8.62 -2.79 -4.40
C ALA A 64 -7.44 -1.94 -4.91
N GLU A 65 -7.75 -0.90 -5.68
CA GLU A 65 -6.77 0.03 -6.25
C GLU A 65 -5.91 0.68 -5.17
N ARG A 66 -6.54 1.24 -4.13
CA ARG A 66 -5.85 2.01 -3.08
C ARG A 66 -5.16 1.15 -2.03
N SER A 67 -5.55 -0.12 -1.93
CA SER A 67 -4.88 -1.09 -1.04
C SER A 67 -3.85 -1.94 -1.79
N PHE A 68 -3.62 -1.68 -3.08
CA PHE A 68 -2.70 -2.43 -3.94
C PHE A 68 -2.96 -3.95 -3.93
N ILE A 69 -4.24 -4.33 -3.93
CA ILE A 69 -4.68 -5.73 -3.97
C ILE A 69 -5.56 -5.98 -5.19
N THR A 70 -5.72 -7.24 -5.56
CA THR A 70 -6.64 -7.62 -6.63
C THR A 70 -8.10 -7.36 -6.21
N PRO A 71 -9.04 -7.16 -7.15
CA PRO A 71 -10.45 -7.04 -6.84
C PRO A 71 -11.01 -8.22 -6.05
N GLN A 72 -10.54 -9.44 -6.34
CA GLN A 72 -10.89 -10.65 -5.58
C GLN A 72 -10.42 -10.55 -4.12
N ALA A 73 -9.17 -10.16 -3.90
CA ALA A 73 -8.65 -9.98 -2.55
C ALA A 73 -9.39 -8.86 -1.80
N ALA A 74 -9.77 -7.77 -2.47
CA ALA A 74 -10.60 -6.73 -1.87
C ALA A 74 -11.97 -7.25 -1.43
N ASN A 75 -12.61 -8.11 -2.22
CA ASN A 75 -13.88 -8.74 -1.82
C ASN A 75 -13.71 -9.59 -0.55
N GLU A 76 -12.66 -10.39 -0.45
CA GLU A 76 -12.38 -11.21 0.74
C GLU A 76 -12.03 -10.35 1.96
N VAL A 77 -11.26 -9.27 1.78
CA VAL A 77 -10.95 -8.30 2.84
C VAL A 77 -12.24 -7.68 3.36
N VAL A 78 -13.10 -7.13 2.48
CA VAL A 78 -14.36 -6.50 2.86
C VAL A 78 -15.28 -7.50 3.56
N LYS A 79 -15.40 -8.73 3.04
CA LYS A 79 -16.20 -9.81 3.66
C LYS A 79 -15.71 -10.16 5.07
N THR A 80 -14.39 -10.21 5.26
CA THR A 80 -13.80 -10.48 6.59
C THR A 80 -14.08 -9.32 7.55
N MET A 81 -13.93 -8.08 7.10
CA MET A 81 -14.23 -6.90 7.92
C MET A 81 -15.72 -6.79 8.27
N GLU A 82 -16.61 -7.18 7.36
CA GLU A 82 -18.07 -7.23 7.57
C GLU A 82 -18.43 -8.32 8.58
N THR A 83 -17.84 -9.51 8.47
CA THR A 83 -18.00 -10.60 9.47
C THR A 83 -17.54 -10.17 10.86
N ASN A 84 -16.47 -9.36 10.94
CA ASN A 84 -15.96 -8.82 12.19
C ASN A 84 -16.74 -7.59 12.71
N GLY A 85 -17.75 -7.12 11.97
CA GLY A 85 -18.57 -5.96 12.36
C GLY A 85 -17.88 -4.61 12.24
N TRP A 86 -16.76 -4.50 11.50
CA TRP A 86 -16.01 -3.25 11.35
C TRP A 86 -16.57 -2.35 10.24
N VAL A 87 -17.24 -2.95 9.26
CA VAL A 87 -17.83 -2.27 8.11
C VAL A 87 -19.21 -2.86 7.80
N MET A 88 -20.03 -2.11 7.08
CA MET A 88 -21.29 -2.59 6.53
C MET A 88 -21.34 -2.26 5.04
N ARG A 89 -22.00 -3.12 4.27
CA ARG A 89 -22.35 -2.83 2.88
C ARG A 89 -23.67 -2.07 2.83
N GLU A 90 -23.69 -1.02 2.02
CA GLU A 90 -24.91 -0.30 1.69
C GLU A 90 -25.46 -0.89 0.38
N ALA A 91 -26.73 -1.27 0.40
CA ALA A 91 -27.44 -1.85 -0.74
C ALA A 91 -27.85 -0.77 -1.76
#